data_AF-A0A7J9I7S3-F1
#
_entry.id   AF-A0A7J9I7S3-F1
#
_cell.length_a   1.000
_cell.length_b   1.000
_cell.length_c   1.000
_cell.angle_alpha   90.00
_cell.angle_beta   90.00
_cell.angle_gamma   90.00
#
_symmetry.space_group_name_H-M   'P 1'
#
loop_
_entity.id
_entity.type
_entity.pdbx_description
1 polymer ?
#
loop_
_entity_poly.entity_id
_entity_poly.type
_entity_poly.pdbx_seq_one_letter_code
_entity_poly.pdbx_strand_id
1 'polypeptide(L)'
;AFGQTDRLSPHGSQDERSSPVTIGIRAFGSKALLGCRKKLLVRDRVVTLEESMGDVKERIDDVDDRHNDGLRTLQEQLREFVWDTIGSSENKLAGKDDAHEAMVTALKEEIDELKGELKIFKAAIGNGMLASKPKSQVIDVPKPKAFKRARSASEMENFLWAMRQYFPQFYPEYAEDKARAKLQQLTQRGTVREYVREFSELMLQISDLSENEAFFSFTDRLKPWAKQELQRRGVQELTNAMMVAESIVELVPRRDKLSLLSPIGGAMVGTMRRMKRDTAIMAT
;
A
#
# COMPACT_ATOMS: atom_id res chain seq x y z
N ALA A 1 96.45 -105.85 -2.60
CA ALA A 1 97.46 -106.55 -1.80
C ALA A 1 97.00 -106.58 -0.34
N PHE A 2 97.29 -107.67 0.34
CA PHE A 2 96.98 -108.07 1.72
C PHE A 2 97.08 -106.94 2.78
N GLY A 3 96.34 -106.96 3.90
CA GLY A 3 95.55 -108.05 4.46
C GLY A 3 94.73 -107.73 5.73
N GLN A 4 93.90 -108.73 6.06
CA GLN A 4 93.27 -109.19 7.31
C GLN A 4 93.51 -108.40 8.62
N THR A 5 92.46 -107.81 9.22
CA THR A 5 91.41 -108.33 10.15
C THR A 5 91.84 -108.54 11.61
N ASP A 6 91.39 -107.59 12.43
CA ASP A 6 90.58 -107.73 13.66
C ASP A 6 90.98 -108.71 14.77
N ARG A 7 91.02 -108.19 16.00
CA ARG A 7 90.00 -108.48 17.03
C ARG A 7 90.11 -107.56 18.27
N LEU A 8 88.96 -106.91 18.58
CA LEU A 8 88.26 -106.77 19.88
C LEU A 8 89.03 -106.09 21.05
N SER A 9 88.50 -105.13 21.82
CA SER A 9 87.11 -104.91 22.29
C SER A 9 87.01 -103.53 22.99
N PRO A 10 85.82 -103.08 23.43
CA PRO A 10 85.38 -101.68 23.36
C PRO A 10 85.33 -100.93 24.71
N HIS A 11 85.31 -99.59 24.65
CA HIS A 11 84.32 -98.77 25.36
C HIS A 11 84.52 -97.28 25.05
N GLY A 12 83.43 -96.56 24.77
CA GLY A 12 83.38 -95.09 24.83
C GLY A 12 82.78 -94.45 23.57
N SER A 13 81.48 -94.63 23.36
CA SER A 13 80.74 -93.99 22.26
C SER A 13 80.57 -92.49 22.52
N GLN A 14 81.14 -91.66 21.64
CA GLN A 14 80.77 -90.26 21.43
C GLN A 14 79.78 -90.16 20.27
N ASP A 15 78.80 -89.27 20.45
CA ASP A 15 78.01 -88.47 19.49
C ASP A 15 77.33 -89.10 18.27
N GLU A 16 75.99 -89.07 18.26
CA GLU A 16 75.18 -88.11 17.50
C GLU A 16 73.72 -88.62 17.37
N ARG A 17 72.74 -87.81 17.82
CA ARG A 17 71.43 -87.61 17.16
C ARG A 17 70.58 -86.53 17.86
N SER A 18 70.61 -85.34 17.26
CA SER A 18 69.47 -84.44 16.95
C SER A 18 68.48 -83.96 18.03
N SER A 19 68.45 -82.63 18.26
CA SER A 19 67.27 -81.71 18.50
C SER A 19 67.41 -80.78 19.73
N PRO A 20 66.69 -79.64 19.81
CA PRO A 20 66.65 -78.48 18.91
C PRO A 20 67.21 -77.20 19.59
N VAL A 21 67.45 -76.19 18.77
CA VAL A 21 67.97 -74.84 19.09
C VAL A 21 67.25 -74.18 20.28
N THR A 22 68.01 -73.75 21.30
CA THR A 22 67.53 -72.87 22.36
C THR A 22 67.37 -71.45 21.81
N ILE A 23 66.13 -71.02 21.57
CA ILE A 23 65.82 -69.62 21.24
C ILE A 23 66.04 -68.79 22.50
N GLY A 24 67.10 -67.98 22.53
CA GLY A 24 67.36 -67.02 23.62
C GLY A 24 66.29 -65.94 23.65
N ILE A 25 65.46 -65.91 24.69
CA ILE A 25 64.50 -64.83 24.93
C ILE A 25 65.27 -63.64 25.53
N ARG A 26 65.48 -62.57 24.75
CA ARG A 26 65.96 -61.28 25.26
C ARG A 26 64.92 -60.66 26.19
N ALA A 27 65.31 -60.31 27.42
CA ALA A 27 64.49 -59.52 28.32
C ALA A 27 64.24 -58.12 27.74
N PHE A 28 62.98 -57.79 27.44
CA PHE A 28 62.57 -56.45 27.03
C PHE A 28 62.63 -55.49 28.24
N GLY A 29 63.39 -54.40 28.13
CA GLY A 29 63.56 -53.42 29.23
C GLY A 29 62.28 -52.65 29.59
N SER A 30 62.12 -52.27 30.86
CA SER A 30 60.91 -51.65 31.45
C SER A 30 60.35 -50.43 30.69
N LYS A 31 61.19 -49.67 29.97
CA LYS A 31 60.75 -48.56 29.11
C LYS A 31 59.90 -49.02 27.92
N ALA A 32 60.22 -50.18 27.33
CA ALA A 32 59.46 -50.77 26.23
C ALA A 32 58.07 -51.23 26.69
N LEU A 33 57.99 -51.86 27.87
CA LEU A 33 56.71 -52.25 28.48
C LEU A 33 55.83 -51.04 28.81
N LEU A 34 56.41 -49.96 29.35
CA LEU A 34 55.68 -48.72 29.60
C LEU A 34 55.18 -48.07 28.29
N GLY A 35 55.97 -48.12 27.22
CA GLY A 35 55.58 -47.66 25.88
C GLY A 35 54.41 -48.45 25.31
N CYS A 36 54.43 -49.78 25.42
CA CYS A 36 53.31 -50.64 25.03
C CYS A 36 52.03 -50.32 25.80
N ARG A 37 52.13 -50.09 27.12
CA ARG A 37 50.98 -49.74 27.98
C ARG A 37 50.36 -48.38 27.61
N LYS A 38 51.19 -47.38 27.33
CA LYS A 38 50.72 -46.07 26.83
C LYS A 38 50.06 -46.19 25.46
N LYS A 39 50.61 -47.00 24.55
CA LYS A 39 50.04 -47.23 23.22
C LYS A 39 48.68 -47.92 23.27
N LEU A 40 48.49 -48.87 24.17
CA LEU A 40 47.19 -49.52 24.39
C LEU A 40 46.16 -48.53 24.94
N LEU A 41 46.52 -47.74 25.95
CA LEU A 41 45.63 -46.71 26.51
C LEU A 41 45.20 -45.67 25.47
N VAL A 42 46.13 -45.24 24.59
CA VAL A 42 45.79 -44.33 23.49
C VAL A 42 44.84 -45.00 22.50
N ARG A 43 45.04 -46.28 22.18
CA ARG A 43 44.14 -47.04 21.31
C ARG A 43 42.74 -47.14 21.90
N ASP A 44 42.60 -47.51 23.17
CA ASP A 44 41.30 -47.63 23.82
C ASP A 44 40.55 -46.29 23.83
N ARG A 45 41.27 -45.19 24.11
CA ARG A 45 40.70 -43.83 24.03
C ARG A 45 40.27 -43.44 22.61
N VAL A 46 40.98 -43.89 21.58
CA VAL A 46 40.58 -43.65 20.18
C VAL A 46 39.30 -44.42 19.86
N VAL A 47 39.20 -45.68 20.28
CA VAL A 47 37.98 -46.50 20.06
C VAL A 47 36.77 -45.87 20.74
N THR A 48 36.87 -45.48 22.02
CA THR A 48 35.77 -44.80 22.72
C THR A 48 35.41 -43.47 22.06
N LEU A 49 36.39 -42.75 21.52
CA LEU A 49 36.15 -41.49 20.83
C LEU A 49 35.46 -41.73 19.47
N GLU A 50 35.86 -42.76 18.72
CA GLU A 50 35.21 -43.18 17.47
C GLU A 50 33.74 -43.58 17.70
N GLU A 51 33.45 -44.32 18.76
CA GLU A 51 32.07 -44.66 19.16
C GLU A 51 31.27 -43.39 19.46
N SER A 52 31.80 -42.50 20.30
CA SER A 52 31.10 -41.24 20.64
C SER A 52 30.93 -40.30 19.44
N MET A 53 31.85 -40.32 18.47
CA MET A 53 31.71 -39.60 17.21
C MET A 53 30.63 -40.21 16.33
N GLY A 54 30.45 -41.54 16.36
CA GLY A 54 29.33 -42.23 15.75
C GLY A 54 28.00 -41.74 16.31
N ASP A 55 27.84 -41.72 17.63
CA ASP A 55 26.64 -41.22 18.31
C ASP A 55 26.36 -39.74 17.99
N VAL A 56 27.40 -38.91 17.98
CA VAL A 56 27.27 -37.48 17.62
C VAL A 56 26.85 -37.33 16.16
N LYS A 57 27.40 -38.15 15.26
CA LYS A 57 27.03 -38.13 13.84
C LYS A 57 25.56 -38.53 13.64
N GLU A 58 25.11 -39.60 14.27
CA GLU A 58 23.71 -40.03 14.23
C GLU A 58 22.78 -38.91 14.71
N ARG A 59 23.13 -38.23 15.81
CA ARG A 59 22.35 -37.10 16.31
C ARG A 59 22.34 -35.90 15.37
N ILE A 60 23.41 -35.67 14.60
CA ILE A 60 23.45 -34.61 13.58
C ILE A 60 22.53 -34.98 12.42
N ASP A 61 22.61 -36.22 11.93
CA ASP A 61 21.77 -36.73 10.84
C ASP A 61 20.27 -36.62 11.23
N ASP A 62 19.90 -37.03 12.45
CA ASP A 62 18.54 -36.86 13.02
C ASP A 62 18.07 -35.39 13.09
N VAL A 63 18.98 -34.46 13.35
CA VAL A 63 18.66 -33.03 13.39
C VAL A 63 18.46 -32.50 11.97
N ASP A 64 19.29 -32.90 11.03
CA ASP A 64 19.17 -32.51 9.62
C ASP A 64 17.90 -33.05 8.98
N ASP A 65 17.50 -34.29 9.27
CA ASP A 65 16.24 -34.85 8.79
C ASP A 65 15.04 -34.08 9.34
N ARG A 66 15.02 -33.80 10.65
CA ARG A 66 13.96 -32.99 11.28
C ARG A 66 13.89 -31.57 10.73
N HIS A 67 15.03 -30.94 10.47
CA HIS A 67 15.07 -29.61 9.87
C HIS A 67 14.53 -29.64 8.45
N ASN A 68 14.93 -30.60 7.63
CA ASN A 68 14.47 -30.72 6.25
C ASN A 68 12.97 -31.01 6.16
N ASP A 69 12.45 -31.90 7.01
CA ASP A 69 11.02 -32.19 7.06
C ASP A 69 10.19 -31.02 7.58
N GLY A 70 10.69 -30.30 8.59
CA GLY A 70 10.08 -29.07 9.08
C GLY A 70 10.03 -27.98 8.00
N LEU A 71 11.11 -27.80 7.24
CA LEU A 71 11.15 -26.86 6.12
C LEU A 71 10.19 -27.26 5.00
N ARG A 72 10.11 -28.55 4.65
CA ARG A 72 9.17 -29.06 3.65
C ARG A 72 7.72 -28.82 4.08
N THR A 73 7.40 -29.11 5.33
CA THR A 73 6.07 -28.90 5.90
C THR A 73 5.68 -27.43 5.87
N LEU A 74 6.60 -26.53 6.25
CA LEU A 74 6.35 -25.09 6.20
C LEU A 74 6.15 -24.60 4.75
N GLN A 75 6.92 -25.13 3.80
CA GLN A 75 6.76 -24.83 2.38
C GLN A 75 5.39 -25.27 1.86
N GLU A 76 4.91 -26.45 2.26
CA GLU A 76 3.60 -26.98 1.89
C GLU A 76 2.47 -26.16 2.51
N GLN A 77 2.57 -25.80 3.79
CA GLN A 77 1.60 -24.90 4.43
C GLN A 77 1.52 -23.54 3.76
N LEU A 78 2.69 -22.96 3.42
CA LEU A 78 2.73 -21.69 2.69
C LEU A 78 2.12 -21.83 1.30
N ARG A 79 2.39 -22.94 0.60
CA ARG A 79 1.81 -23.24 -0.71
C ARG A 79 0.29 -23.31 -0.65
N GLU A 80 -0.26 -24.08 0.29
CA GLU A 80 -1.70 -24.21 0.50
C GLU A 80 -2.35 -22.87 0.86
N PHE A 81 -1.74 -22.13 1.80
CA PHE A 81 -2.24 -20.81 2.20
C PHE A 81 -2.29 -19.83 1.02
N VAL A 82 -1.23 -19.80 0.21
CA VAL A 82 -1.15 -18.95 -0.99
C VAL A 82 -2.17 -19.42 -2.02
N TRP A 83 -2.31 -20.73 -2.24
CA TRP A 83 -3.26 -21.31 -3.18
C TRP A 83 -4.71 -20.97 -2.81
N ASP A 84 -5.10 -21.14 -1.56
CA ASP A 84 -6.44 -20.80 -1.06
C ASP A 84 -6.74 -19.30 -1.18
N THR A 85 -5.76 -18.45 -0.85
CA THR A 85 -5.91 -17.00 -0.93
C THR A 85 -6.09 -16.55 -2.38
N ILE A 86 -5.24 -17.06 -3.28
CA ILE A 86 -5.30 -16.76 -4.71
C ILE A 86 -6.60 -17.31 -5.30
N GLY A 87 -6.93 -18.58 -5.09
CA GLY A 87 -8.15 -19.20 -5.61
C GLY A 87 -9.43 -18.53 -5.11
N SER A 88 -9.47 -18.10 -3.84
CA SER A 88 -10.59 -17.30 -3.31
C SER A 88 -10.73 -15.96 -4.03
N SER A 89 -9.61 -15.30 -4.31
CA SER A 89 -9.60 -14.02 -5.03
C SER A 89 -9.97 -14.18 -6.51
N GLU A 90 -9.51 -15.24 -7.17
CA GLU A 90 -9.84 -15.58 -8.57
C GLU A 90 -11.33 -15.88 -8.73
N ASN A 91 -11.92 -16.68 -7.82
CA ASN A 91 -13.36 -16.97 -7.86
C ASN A 91 -14.21 -15.71 -7.65
N LYS A 92 -13.77 -14.80 -6.77
CA LYS A 92 -14.43 -13.50 -6.57
C LYS A 92 -14.29 -12.59 -7.79
N LEU A 93 -13.14 -12.61 -8.46
CA LEU A 93 -12.92 -11.84 -9.69
C LEU A 93 -13.78 -12.38 -10.83
N ALA A 94 -13.77 -13.69 -11.06
CA ALA A 94 -14.62 -14.34 -12.06
C ALA A 94 -16.11 -14.02 -11.85
N GLY A 95 -16.61 -14.09 -10.61
CA GLY A 95 -17.99 -13.71 -10.31
C GLY A 95 -18.31 -12.23 -10.55
N LYS A 96 -17.33 -11.33 -10.40
CA LYS A 96 -17.50 -9.91 -10.76
C LYS A 96 -17.44 -9.69 -12.27
N ASP A 97 -16.60 -10.43 -12.98
CA ASP A 97 -16.50 -10.38 -14.44
C ASP A 97 -17.80 -10.87 -15.09
N ASP A 98 -18.39 -11.98 -14.60
CA ASP A 98 -19.70 -12.47 -15.04
C ASP A 98 -20.80 -11.43 -14.80
N ALA A 99 -20.80 -10.77 -13.64
CA ALA A 99 -21.76 -9.71 -13.33
C ALA A 99 -21.58 -8.47 -14.22
N HIS A 100 -20.33 -8.08 -14.50
CA HIS A 100 -20.03 -7.00 -15.43
C HIS A 100 -20.45 -7.34 -16.85
N GLU A 101 -20.19 -8.56 -17.34
CA GLU A 101 -20.63 -9.02 -18.66
C GLU A 101 -22.16 -9.05 -18.78
N ALA A 102 -22.87 -9.49 -17.73
CA ALA A 102 -24.33 -9.43 -17.69
C ALA A 102 -24.85 -7.98 -17.78
N MET A 103 -24.27 -7.05 -17.02
CA MET A 103 -24.62 -5.63 -17.09
C MET A 103 -24.31 -5.03 -18.47
N VAL A 104 -23.15 -5.34 -19.04
CA VAL A 104 -22.76 -4.88 -20.39
C VAL A 104 -23.73 -5.41 -21.44
N THR A 105 -24.17 -6.66 -21.31
CA THR A 105 -25.15 -7.26 -22.22
C THR A 105 -26.51 -6.57 -22.10
N ALA A 106 -27.02 -6.35 -20.89
CA ALA A 106 -28.27 -5.63 -20.66
C ALA A 106 -28.23 -4.19 -21.21
N LEU A 107 -27.14 -3.45 -20.95
CA LEU A 107 -26.98 -2.09 -21.49
C LEU A 107 -26.92 -2.07 -23.02
N LYS A 108 -26.31 -3.07 -23.66
CA LYS A 108 -26.31 -3.19 -25.13
C LYS A 108 -27.73 -3.41 -25.67
N GLU A 109 -28.53 -4.25 -25.00
CA GLU A 109 -29.93 -4.48 -25.36
C GLU A 109 -30.77 -3.20 -25.21
N GLU A 110 -30.66 -2.47 -24.09
CA GLU A 110 -31.34 -1.19 -23.89
C GLU A 110 -30.94 -0.14 -24.95
N ILE A 111 -29.66 -0.07 -25.29
CA ILE A 111 -29.16 0.83 -26.33
C ILE A 111 -29.80 0.49 -27.68
N ASP A 112 -29.93 -0.79 -28.02
CA ASP A 112 -30.51 -1.21 -29.30
C ASP A 112 -32.03 -1.02 -29.33
N GLU A 113 -32.72 -1.20 -28.21
CA GLU A 113 -34.13 -0.84 -28.03
C GLU A 113 -34.35 0.68 -28.22
N LEU A 114 -33.60 1.51 -27.48
CA LEU A 114 -33.68 2.98 -27.58
C LEU A 114 -33.32 3.49 -28.99
N LYS A 115 -32.36 2.87 -29.67
CA LYS A 115 -32.07 3.16 -31.09
C LYS A 115 -33.25 2.80 -31.99
N GLY A 116 -33.93 1.68 -31.70
CA GLY A 116 -35.15 1.26 -32.38
C GLY A 116 -36.28 2.29 -32.23
N GLU A 117 -36.55 2.71 -30.99
CA GLU A 117 -37.55 3.75 -30.69
C GLU A 117 -37.20 5.08 -31.37
N LEU A 118 -35.93 5.53 -31.28
CA LEU A 118 -35.47 6.75 -31.95
C LEU A 118 -35.67 6.71 -33.46
N LYS A 119 -35.50 5.53 -34.09
CA LYS A 119 -35.72 5.36 -35.53
C LYS A 119 -37.20 5.53 -35.88
N ILE A 120 -38.10 4.98 -35.06
CA ILE A 120 -39.55 5.12 -35.22
C ILE A 120 -39.97 6.58 -35.00
N PHE A 121 -39.50 7.23 -33.92
CA PHE A 121 -39.77 8.65 -33.66
C PHE A 121 -39.26 9.54 -34.79
N LYS A 122 -38.05 9.29 -35.29
CA LYS A 122 -37.49 10.04 -36.42
C LYS A 122 -38.32 9.86 -37.70
N ALA A 123 -38.83 8.66 -37.97
CA ALA A 123 -39.71 8.40 -39.10
C ALA A 123 -41.09 9.08 -38.93
N ALA A 124 -41.67 9.05 -37.73
CA ALA A 124 -42.93 9.71 -37.41
C ALA A 124 -42.85 11.25 -37.54
N ILE A 125 -41.71 11.84 -37.15
CA ILE A 125 -41.42 13.26 -37.36
C ILE A 125 -41.30 13.58 -38.87
N GLY A 126 -40.62 12.72 -39.64
CA GLY A 126 -40.49 12.87 -41.10
C GLY A 126 -41.82 12.74 -41.85
N ASN A 127 -42.76 11.96 -41.31
CA ASN A 127 -44.09 11.71 -41.90
C ASN A 127 -45.17 12.72 -41.49
N GLY A 128 -44.81 13.78 -40.73
CA GLY A 128 -45.69 14.93 -40.49
C GLY A 128 -46.81 14.73 -39.45
N MET A 129 -46.83 13.63 -38.70
CA MET A 129 -47.91 13.32 -37.75
C MET A 129 -47.79 14.07 -36.40
N LEU A 130 -46.63 14.67 -36.13
CA LEU A 130 -46.40 15.61 -35.03
C LEU A 130 -45.56 16.79 -35.55
N ALA A 131 -46.19 17.70 -36.30
CA ALA A 131 -45.57 18.94 -36.75
C ALA A 131 -45.36 19.96 -35.61
N SER A 132 -45.02 19.52 -34.39
CA SER A 132 -44.32 20.36 -33.43
C SER A 132 -42.85 19.97 -33.49
N LYS A 133 -42.08 20.74 -34.28
CA LYS A 133 -40.61 20.75 -34.24
C LYS A 133 -40.15 20.54 -32.80
N PRO A 134 -39.27 19.57 -32.49
CA PRO A 134 -38.63 19.57 -31.19
C PRO A 134 -37.95 20.93 -31.08
N LYS A 135 -38.34 21.70 -30.06
CA LYS A 135 -37.56 22.86 -29.62
C LYS A 135 -36.25 22.28 -29.14
N SER A 136 -35.35 22.00 -30.08
CA SER A 136 -33.94 22.18 -29.80
C SER A 136 -33.87 23.57 -29.20
N GLN A 137 -33.57 23.63 -27.91
CA GLN A 137 -33.02 24.84 -27.33
C GLN A 137 -31.61 25.00 -27.91
N VAL A 138 -31.49 25.06 -29.25
CA VAL A 138 -30.63 26.09 -29.81
C VAL A 138 -31.29 27.35 -29.29
N ILE A 139 -30.82 27.84 -28.15
CA ILE A 139 -31.06 29.22 -27.79
C ILE A 139 -30.55 29.96 -29.03
N ASP A 140 -31.47 30.47 -29.83
CA ASP A 140 -31.15 31.35 -30.94
C ASP A 140 -30.69 32.65 -30.27
N VAL A 141 -29.49 32.62 -29.69
CA VAL A 141 -28.88 33.75 -29.02
C VAL A 141 -28.71 34.77 -30.14
N PRO A 142 -29.50 35.86 -30.13
CA PRO A 142 -29.47 36.80 -31.23
C PRO A 142 -28.04 37.30 -31.36
N LYS A 143 -27.46 37.11 -32.55
CA LYS A 143 -26.11 37.59 -32.84
C LYS A 143 -25.99 39.04 -32.34
N PRO A 144 -25.02 39.35 -31.45
CA PRO A 144 -24.90 40.68 -30.88
C PRO A 144 -24.90 41.73 -31.98
N LYS A 145 -25.72 42.77 -31.81
CA LYS A 145 -25.80 43.87 -32.79
C LYS A 145 -24.39 44.41 -33.03
N ALA A 146 -24.05 44.67 -34.30
CA ALA A 146 -22.75 45.22 -34.65
C ALA A 146 -22.49 46.51 -33.85
N PHE A 147 -21.33 46.60 -33.21
CA PHE A 147 -20.91 47.77 -32.44
C PHE A 147 -20.89 48.98 -33.37
N LYS A 148 -21.75 49.98 -33.11
CA LYS A 148 -21.93 51.10 -34.05
C LYS A 148 -20.82 52.16 -33.93
N ARG A 149 -19.71 51.84 -33.24
CA ARG A 149 -18.57 52.74 -32.96
C ARG A 149 -18.98 54.07 -32.35
N ALA A 150 -20.16 54.15 -31.72
CA ALA A 150 -20.53 55.35 -30.98
C ALA A 150 -19.58 55.51 -29.78
N ARG A 151 -19.14 56.73 -29.52
CA ARG A 151 -18.32 57.06 -28.34
C ARG A 151 -19.19 57.15 -27.08
N SER A 152 -19.98 56.10 -26.81
CA SER A 152 -20.81 55.95 -25.62
C SER A 152 -20.29 54.78 -24.79
N ALA A 153 -19.90 55.05 -23.53
CA ALA A 153 -19.45 54.02 -22.60
C ALA A 153 -20.52 52.95 -22.40
N SER A 154 -21.79 53.35 -22.34
CA SER A 154 -22.93 52.43 -22.17
C SER A 154 -23.16 51.53 -23.38
N GLU A 155 -22.86 51.99 -24.61
CA GLU A 155 -22.96 51.11 -25.80
C GLU A 155 -21.83 50.09 -25.85
N MET A 156 -20.61 50.50 -25.49
CA MET A 156 -19.47 49.58 -25.36
C MET A 156 -19.75 48.53 -24.28
N GLU A 157 -20.25 48.93 -23.11
CA GLU A 157 -20.58 48.02 -22.01
C GLU A 157 -21.70 47.03 -22.40
N ASN A 158 -22.77 47.51 -23.03
CA ASN A 158 -23.86 46.65 -23.52
C ASN A 158 -23.39 45.66 -24.60
N PHE A 159 -22.51 46.09 -25.52
CA PHE A 159 -21.94 45.21 -26.54
C PHE A 159 -21.04 44.13 -25.92
N LEU A 160 -20.17 44.50 -24.98
CA LEU A 160 -19.31 43.56 -24.26
C LEU A 160 -20.14 42.59 -23.43
N TRP A 161 -21.21 43.05 -22.79
CA TRP A 161 -22.14 42.19 -22.07
C TRP A 161 -22.80 41.17 -23.02
N ALA A 162 -23.32 41.61 -24.16
CA ALA A 162 -23.92 40.73 -25.17
C ALA A 162 -22.93 39.70 -25.72
N MET A 163 -21.69 40.11 -26.00
CA MET A 163 -20.63 39.19 -26.45
C MET A 163 -20.28 38.15 -25.38
N ARG A 164 -20.23 38.53 -24.10
CA ARG A 164 -19.98 37.62 -22.98
C ARG A 164 -21.08 36.57 -22.81
N GLN A 165 -22.32 36.86 -23.21
CA GLN A 165 -23.42 35.90 -23.20
C GLN A 165 -23.44 35.02 -24.47
N TYR A 166 -23.00 35.57 -25.60
CA TYR A 166 -23.02 34.87 -26.89
C TYR A 166 -21.92 33.80 -27.00
N PHE A 167 -20.66 34.13 -26.73
CA PHE A 167 -19.54 33.20 -27.00
C PHE A 167 -19.58 31.85 -26.25
N PRO A 168 -19.98 31.76 -24.97
CA PRO A 168 -20.04 30.48 -24.26
C PRO A 168 -20.98 29.45 -24.91
N GLN A 169 -21.97 29.89 -25.70
CA GLN A 169 -22.92 29.00 -26.35
C GLN A 169 -22.39 28.37 -27.64
N PHE A 170 -21.36 28.97 -28.25
CA PHE A 170 -20.77 28.50 -29.51
C PHE A 170 -19.36 27.90 -29.33
N TYR A 171 -18.75 28.10 -28.16
CA TYR A 171 -17.43 27.60 -27.80
C TYR A 171 -17.47 26.93 -26.43
N PRO A 172 -17.93 25.67 -26.35
CA PRO A 172 -18.04 24.94 -25.08
C PRO A 172 -16.69 24.79 -24.37
N GLU A 173 -15.60 24.62 -25.12
CA GLU A 173 -14.22 24.56 -24.59
C GLU A 173 -13.84 25.84 -23.81
N TYR A 174 -14.21 27.01 -24.31
CA TYR A 174 -13.99 28.28 -23.60
C TYR A 174 -14.85 28.41 -22.33
N ALA A 175 -16.05 27.82 -22.33
CA ALA A 175 -16.90 27.78 -21.15
C ALA A 175 -16.31 26.84 -20.07
N GLU A 176 -15.76 25.70 -20.49
CA GLU A 176 -15.06 24.73 -19.65
C GLU A 176 -13.81 25.33 -18.99
N ASP A 177 -12.93 25.95 -19.78
CA ASP A 177 -11.71 26.61 -19.25
C ASP A 177 -12.04 27.63 -18.16
N LYS A 178 -13.10 28.41 -18.39
CA LYS A 178 -13.59 29.40 -17.43
C LYS A 178 -14.21 28.73 -16.20
N ALA A 179 -14.92 27.61 -16.37
CA ALA A 179 -15.48 26.84 -15.25
C ALA A 179 -14.36 26.23 -14.40
N ARG A 180 -13.33 25.66 -15.02
CA ARG A 180 -12.12 25.14 -14.33
C ARG A 180 -11.40 26.23 -13.55
N ALA A 181 -11.15 27.38 -14.18
CA ALA A 181 -10.50 28.51 -13.50
C ALA A 181 -11.32 28.99 -12.29
N LYS A 182 -12.65 29.02 -12.39
CA LYS A 182 -13.53 29.35 -11.27
C LYS A 182 -13.52 28.28 -10.19
N LEU A 183 -13.56 27.00 -10.55
CA LEU A 183 -13.51 25.88 -9.61
C LEU A 183 -12.19 25.93 -8.81
N GLN A 184 -11.10 26.28 -9.48
CA GLN A 184 -9.78 26.48 -8.86
C GLN A 184 -9.69 27.68 -7.91
N GLN A 185 -10.64 28.61 -7.96
CA GLN A 185 -10.70 29.77 -7.07
C GLN A 185 -11.87 29.69 -6.07
N LEU A 186 -12.76 28.71 -6.25
CA LEU A 186 -13.91 28.51 -5.39
C LEU A 186 -13.41 28.17 -3.99
N THR A 187 -13.97 28.86 -3.01
CA THR A 187 -13.69 28.70 -1.58
C THR A 187 -14.98 28.98 -0.84
N GLN A 188 -15.25 28.26 0.25
CA GLN A 188 -16.48 28.48 1.02
C GLN A 188 -16.45 29.88 1.68
N ARG A 189 -17.07 30.88 1.05
CA ARG A 189 -17.18 32.25 1.58
C ARG A 189 -18.39 32.40 2.51
N GLY A 190 -19.57 32.09 2.00
CA GLY A 190 -20.85 32.15 2.69
C GLY A 190 -21.20 30.84 3.39
N THR A 191 -22.45 30.43 3.20
CA THR A 191 -22.97 29.19 3.79
C THR A 191 -22.42 27.94 3.09
N VAL A 192 -22.38 26.80 3.77
CA VAL A 192 -22.00 25.52 3.15
C VAL A 192 -22.92 25.19 1.97
N ARG A 193 -24.23 25.46 2.10
CA ARG A 193 -25.21 25.19 1.03
C ARG A 193 -24.94 26.00 -0.23
N GLU A 194 -24.62 27.29 -0.09
CA GLU A 194 -24.27 28.13 -1.24
C GLU A 194 -23.00 27.64 -1.92
N TYR A 195 -22.00 27.24 -1.14
CA TYR A 195 -20.77 26.66 -1.68
C TYR A 195 -21.03 25.34 -2.42
N VAL A 196 -21.82 24.43 -1.84
CA VAL A 196 -22.19 23.16 -2.50
C VAL A 196 -22.88 23.44 -3.83
N ARG A 197 -23.85 24.37 -3.86
CA ARG A 197 -24.53 24.78 -5.10
C ARG A 197 -23.56 25.31 -6.16
N GLU A 198 -22.70 26.27 -5.79
CA GLU A 198 -21.71 26.84 -6.72
C GLU A 198 -20.72 25.78 -7.24
N PHE A 199 -20.32 24.86 -6.37
CA PHE A 199 -19.46 23.74 -6.74
C PHE A 199 -20.16 22.81 -7.74
N SER A 200 -21.41 22.40 -7.46
CA SER A 200 -22.22 21.57 -8.36
C SER A 200 -22.38 22.19 -9.74
N GLU A 201 -22.69 23.49 -9.80
CA GLU A 201 -22.90 24.20 -11.07
C GLU A 201 -21.64 24.24 -11.92
N LEU A 202 -20.46 24.36 -11.30
CA LEU A 202 -19.18 24.37 -12.01
C LEU A 202 -18.78 22.96 -12.48
N MET A 203 -19.05 21.93 -11.67
CA MET A 203 -18.82 20.55 -12.09
C MET A 203 -19.63 20.18 -13.32
N LEU A 204 -20.91 20.56 -13.37
CA LEU A 204 -21.77 20.28 -14.52
C LEU A 204 -21.30 20.96 -15.81
N GLN A 205 -20.50 22.03 -15.70
CA GLN A 205 -19.91 22.71 -16.84
C GLN A 205 -18.62 22.05 -17.34
N ILE A 206 -18.00 21.15 -16.58
CA ILE A 206 -16.72 20.50 -16.92
C ILE A 206 -16.99 19.04 -17.26
N SER A 207 -16.93 18.69 -18.54
CA SER A 207 -17.36 17.37 -19.05
C SER A 207 -16.45 16.19 -18.70
N ASP A 208 -15.19 16.45 -18.33
CA ASP A 208 -14.14 15.45 -18.06
C ASP A 208 -13.62 15.46 -16.61
N LEU A 209 -14.34 16.09 -15.67
CA LEU A 209 -13.93 16.14 -14.27
C LEU A 209 -14.15 14.79 -13.57
N SER A 210 -13.07 14.16 -13.09
CA SER A 210 -13.18 12.89 -12.36
C SER A 210 -13.78 13.08 -10.96
N GLU A 211 -14.59 12.12 -10.49
CA GLU A 211 -15.22 12.18 -9.16
C GLU A 211 -14.19 12.29 -8.02
N ASN A 212 -13.04 11.62 -8.16
CA ASN A 212 -11.96 11.68 -7.18
C ASN A 212 -11.35 13.08 -7.11
N GLU A 213 -11.00 13.68 -8.25
CA GLU A 213 -10.47 15.04 -8.32
C GLU A 213 -11.49 16.05 -7.78
N ALA A 214 -12.75 15.88 -8.14
CA ALA A 214 -13.85 16.67 -7.64
C ALA A 214 -13.98 16.56 -6.12
N PHE A 215 -13.95 15.36 -5.55
CA PHE A 215 -13.99 15.14 -4.10
C PHE A 215 -12.84 15.85 -3.38
N PHE A 216 -11.61 15.71 -3.87
CA PHE A 216 -10.45 16.38 -3.28
C PHE A 216 -10.56 17.90 -3.36
N SER A 217 -10.97 18.45 -4.51
CA SER A 217 -11.13 19.89 -4.65
C SER A 217 -12.28 20.41 -3.75
N PHE A 218 -13.40 19.68 -3.68
CA PHE A 218 -14.55 20.02 -2.85
C PHE A 218 -14.16 20.09 -1.37
N THR A 219 -13.51 19.03 -0.88
CA THR A 219 -13.12 18.92 0.53
C THR A 219 -12.03 19.90 0.91
N ASP A 220 -11.07 20.19 0.03
CA ASP A 220 -9.97 21.10 0.35
C ASP A 220 -10.38 22.58 0.40
N ARG A 221 -11.45 22.96 -0.29
CA ARG A 221 -11.90 24.36 -0.40
C ARG A 221 -12.97 24.75 0.62
N LEU A 222 -13.40 23.82 1.45
CA LEU A 222 -14.30 24.04 2.58
C LEU A 222 -13.61 24.73 3.77
N LYS A 223 -14.41 25.40 4.62
CA LYS A 223 -13.91 25.95 5.89
C LYS A 223 -13.42 24.81 6.80
N PRO A 224 -12.41 25.05 7.67
CA PRO A 224 -11.83 24.01 8.53
C PRO A 224 -12.84 23.24 9.38
N TRP A 225 -13.84 23.94 9.93
CA TRP A 225 -14.89 23.30 10.74
C TRP A 225 -15.76 22.33 9.93
N ALA A 226 -16.03 22.64 8.66
CA ALA A 226 -16.82 21.79 7.77
C ALA A 226 -16.00 20.56 7.33
N LYS A 227 -14.70 20.76 7.03
CA LYS A 227 -13.75 19.66 6.77
C LYS A 227 -13.71 18.66 7.93
N GLN A 228 -13.61 19.16 9.17
CA GLN A 228 -13.57 18.32 10.36
C GLN A 228 -14.86 17.52 10.55
N GLU A 229 -16.02 18.11 10.29
CA GLU A 229 -17.30 17.41 10.41
C GLU A 229 -17.46 16.31 9.33
N LEU A 230 -17.00 16.56 8.11
CA LEU A 230 -16.94 15.54 7.05
C LEU A 230 -16.02 14.37 7.42
N GLN A 231 -14.84 14.67 7.98
CA GLN A 231 -13.91 13.64 8.47
C GLN A 231 -14.51 12.82 9.61
N ARG A 232 -15.19 13.46 10.57
CA ARG A 232 -15.85 12.76 11.68
C ARG A 232 -16.92 11.79 11.18
N ARG A 233 -17.58 12.10 10.07
CA ARG A 233 -18.58 11.22 9.44
C ARG A 233 -17.99 10.18 8.49
N GLY A 234 -16.66 10.16 8.29
CA GLY A 234 -15.97 9.14 7.50
C GLY A 234 -16.34 9.13 6.02
N VAL A 235 -16.69 10.30 5.46
CA VAL A 235 -17.18 10.38 4.08
C VAL A 235 -16.04 10.23 3.08
N GLN A 236 -16.18 9.32 2.11
CA GLN A 236 -15.17 9.05 1.08
C GLN A 236 -15.64 9.35 -0.36
N GLU A 237 -16.92 9.63 -0.56
CA GLU A 237 -17.51 9.88 -1.87
C GLU A 237 -18.03 11.32 -1.98
N LEU A 238 -17.95 11.91 -3.17
CA LEU A 238 -18.35 13.29 -3.42
C LEU A 238 -19.83 13.54 -3.15
N THR A 239 -20.71 12.71 -3.70
CA THR A 239 -22.16 12.84 -3.52
C THR A 239 -22.55 12.79 -2.04
N ASN A 240 -21.94 11.86 -1.30
CA ASN A 240 -22.14 11.76 0.14
C ASN A 240 -21.57 12.98 0.88
N ALA A 241 -20.44 13.52 0.42
CA ALA A 241 -19.83 14.70 1.03
C ALA A 241 -20.71 15.93 0.85
N MET A 242 -21.29 16.12 -0.34
CA MET A 242 -22.19 17.22 -0.64
C MET A 242 -23.49 17.11 0.17
N MET A 243 -24.10 15.92 0.21
CA MET A 243 -25.29 15.65 1.02
C MET A 243 -25.05 15.91 2.52
N VAL A 244 -23.94 15.40 3.06
CA VAL A 244 -23.55 15.64 4.45
C VAL A 244 -23.31 17.12 4.68
N ALA A 245 -22.58 17.79 3.78
CA ALA A 245 -22.28 19.22 3.86
C ALA A 245 -23.56 20.08 3.89
N GLU A 246 -24.55 19.77 3.06
CA GLU A 246 -25.85 20.45 3.07
C GLU A 246 -26.65 20.25 4.36
N SER A 247 -26.41 19.12 5.04
CA SER A 247 -27.00 18.79 6.34
C SER A 247 -26.31 19.48 7.51
N ILE A 248 -25.10 20.05 7.32
CA ILE A 248 -24.40 20.69 8.42
C ILE A 248 -25.11 21.99 8.76
N VAL A 249 -25.71 22.03 9.94
CA VAL A 249 -26.24 23.26 10.51
C VAL A 249 -25.05 24.17 10.79
N GLU A 250 -25.00 25.33 10.14
CA GLU A 250 -24.03 26.36 10.46
C GLU A 250 -24.31 26.88 11.86
N LEU A 251 -23.72 26.23 12.86
CA LEU A 251 -23.63 26.75 14.21
C LEU A 251 -22.68 27.92 14.17
N VAL A 252 -23.18 29.08 13.74
CA VAL A 252 -22.51 30.37 13.91
C VAL A 252 -22.25 30.50 15.41
N PRO A 253 -20.97 30.55 15.88
CA PRO A 253 -20.72 31.02 17.22
C PRO A 253 -21.18 32.47 17.21
N ARG A 254 -22.29 32.74 17.90
CA ARG A 254 -22.82 34.09 18.06
C ARG A 254 -21.74 34.90 18.78
N ARG A 255 -20.91 35.61 18.03
CA ARG A 255 -19.95 36.60 18.55
C ARG A 255 -20.68 37.86 19.01
N ASP A 256 -21.77 37.70 19.75
CA ASP A 256 -22.52 38.79 20.34
C ASP A 256 -22.96 38.36 21.73
N LYS A 257 -22.03 38.52 22.68
CA LYS A 257 -22.19 38.83 24.12
C LYS A 257 -20.92 38.45 24.90
N LEU A 258 -19.81 39.12 24.60
CA LEU A 258 -18.71 39.30 25.56
C LEU A 258 -18.54 40.78 25.94
N SER A 259 -19.61 41.58 25.80
CA SER A 259 -19.64 43.00 26.20
C SER A 259 -20.47 43.27 27.47
N LEU A 260 -20.78 42.25 28.28
CA LEU A 260 -21.55 42.41 29.54
C LEU A 260 -20.83 41.88 30.79
N LEU A 261 -19.50 41.83 30.78
CA LEU A 261 -18.73 41.87 32.02
C LEU A 261 -17.85 43.11 31.96
N SER A 262 -18.43 44.23 32.38
CA SER A 262 -17.64 45.38 32.82
C SER A 262 -16.71 44.93 33.96
N PRO A 263 -15.45 45.40 33.98
CA PRO A 263 -14.53 45.13 35.07
C PRO A 263 -15.04 45.80 36.35
N ILE A 264 -15.36 44.99 37.36
CA ILE A 264 -15.36 45.47 38.74
C ILE A 264 -13.89 45.69 39.10
N GLY A 265 -13.50 46.95 39.28
CA GLY A 265 -12.21 47.30 39.87
C GLY A 265 -11.37 48.26 39.05
N GLY A 266 -11.82 49.51 38.95
CA GLY A 266 -10.87 50.61 38.80
C GLY A 266 -10.18 50.85 40.15
N ALA A 267 -8.93 50.42 40.28
CA ALA A 267 -7.94 50.97 41.21
C ALA A 267 -6.54 50.50 40.80
N MET A 268 -5.55 51.38 40.97
CA MET A 268 -4.10 51.19 40.76
C MET A 268 -3.58 51.36 39.33
N VAL A 269 -3.71 52.61 38.87
CA VAL A 269 -2.61 53.27 38.15
C VAL A 269 -1.38 53.30 39.07
N GLY A 270 -0.25 52.82 38.57
CA GLY A 270 1.08 53.19 39.06
C GLY A 270 1.68 52.30 40.14
N THR A 271 2.48 51.32 39.73
CA THR A 271 3.86 51.09 40.22
C THR A 271 4.38 49.75 39.68
N MET A 272 4.79 49.70 38.41
CA MET A 272 5.58 48.56 37.92
C MET A 272 6.60 49.02 36.87
N ARG A 273 7.31 50.09 37.20
CA ARG A 273 8.57 50.52 36.56
C ARG A 273 9.60 50.88 37.62
N ARG A 274 9.73 50.06 38.66
CA ARG A 274 10.83 50.17 39.63
C ARG A 274 11.04 48.84 40.37
N MET A 275 11.40 47.80 39.64
CA MET A 275 11.94 46.56 40.23
C MET A 275 12.59 45.65 39.18
N LYS A 276 13.46 46.24 38.34
CA LYS A 276 14.38 45.46 37.47
C LYS A 276 15.71 46.18 37.22
N ARG A 277 16.09 47.13 38.10
CA ARG A 277 17.40 47.81 38.04
C ARG A 277 18.22 47.78 39.33
N ASP A 278 17.70 47.24 40.44
CA ASP A 278 18.41 47.21 41.72
C ASP A 278 18.70 45.78 42.20
N THR A 279 19.04 44.86 41.28
CA THR A 279 19.52 43.51 41.63
C THR A 279 20.64 43.03 40.69
N ALA A 280 21.37 43.99 40.09
CA ALA A 280 22.60 43.74 39.35
C ALA A 280 23.72 44.72 39.76
N ILE A 281 23.64 45.24 40.98
CA ILE A 281 24.77 45.75 41.75
C ILE A 281 24.65 45.01 43.08
N MET A 282 25.68 44.26 43.49
CA MET A 282 25.72 43.25 44.57
C MET A 282 25.52 41.79 44.16
N ALA A 283 26.19 41.34 43.09
CA ALA A 283 26.80 40.01 43.03
C ALA A 283 27.75 39.95 41.82
N THR A 284 29.06 39.94 42.13
CA THR A 284 30.24 39.81 41.25
C THR A 284 30.55 40.94 40.28
#